data_AF-A0A9P0JH22-F1
#
_entry.id   AF-A0A9P0JH22-F1
#
_cell.length_a   1.000
_cell.length_b   1.000
_cell.length_c   1.000
_cell.angle_alpha   90.00
_cell.angle_beta   90.00
_cell.angle_gamma   90.00
#
_symmetry.space_group_name_H-M   'P 1'
#
loop_
_entity.id
_entity.type
_entity.pdbx_description
1 polymer ?
#
loop_
_entity_poly.entity_id
_entity_poly.type
_entity_poly.pdbx_seq_one_letter_code
_entity_poly.pdbx_strand_id
1 'polypeptide(L)'
;MASYFMYLQSISCDTLFIAGCGKFFEGTAEQMYSALVEKLGGLPDNTRVFCGHEYTLQNLKFARHVEKDNQEILKKIEHANELRNKNLPTVPSTIGDEKKYNPFMRVMMGEVQSHASCSDPIATMQSIRKEKDNFRA
;
A
#
# COMPACT_ATOMS: atom_id res chain seq x y z
N MET A 1 -26.99 -19.48 -5.03
CA MET A 1 -26.63 -18.34 -4.16
C MET A 1 -25.51 -17.55 -4.82
N ALA A 2 -25.84 -16.71 -5.80
CA ALA A 2 -24.89 -15.83 -6.47
C ALA A 2 -25.53 -14.44 -6.50
N SER A 3 -25.57 -13.78 -5.34
CA SER A 3 -26.09 -12.43 -5.23
C SER A 3 -25.57 -11.83 -3.94
N TYR A 4 -24.37 -11.23 -3.97
CA TYR A 4 -23.93 -10.19 -3.03
C TYR A 4 -22.59 -9.54 -3.45
N PHE A 5 -22.37 -9.32 -4.75
CA PHE A 5 -21.18 -8.60 -5.27
C PHE A 5 -21.53 -7.30 -6.00
N MET A 6 -22.64 -6.66 -5.62
CA MET A 6 -23.02 -5.33 -6.15
C MET A 6 -22.79 -4.27 -5.08
N TYR A 7 -22.09 -3.20 -5.47
CA TYR A 7 -21.74 -1.97 -4.72
C TYR A 7 -20.46 -1.96 -3.88
N LEU A 8 -19.36 -2.44 -4.44
CA LEU A 8 -18.03 -2.02 -4.00
C LEU A 8 -17.38 -1.27 -5.14
N GLN A 9 -17.15 0.04 -4.96
CA GLN A 9 -16.27 0.82 -5.83
C GLN A 9 -14.91 0.10 -5.87
N SER A 10 -14.68 -0.65 -6.95
CA SER A 10 -13.42 -1.34 -7.21
C SER A 10 -12.41 -0.29 -7.62
N ILE A 11 -11.58 0.15 -6.67
CA ILE A 11 -10.45 1.02 -6.95
C ILE A 11 -9.31 0.12 -7.44
N SER A 12 -9.32 -0.12 -8.76
CA SER A 12 -8.29 -0.65 -9.67
C SER A 12 -7.39 -1.79 -9.18
N CYS A 13 -7.54 -2.95 -9.84
CA CYS A 13 -6.95 -4.24 -9.51
C CYS A 13 -5.42 -4.32 -9.30
N ASP A 14 -4.61 -3.38 -9.82
CA ASP A 14 -3.15 -3.44 -9.66
C ASP A 14 -2.48 -2.10 -9.30
N THR A 15 -3.22 -1.01 -9.12
CA THR A 15 -2.61 0.29 -8.76
C THR A 15 -2.28 0.33 -7.27
N LEU A 16 -3.28 0.11 -6.43
CA LEU A 16 -3.18 0.12 -4.97
C LEU A 16 -3.42 -1.30 -4.44
N PHE A 17 -2.47 -1.79 -3.66
CA PHE A 17 -2.62 -2.99 -2.85
C PHE A 17 -2.63 -2.58 -1.38
N ILE A 18 -3.15 -3.46 -0.51
CA ILE A 18 -2.97 -3.27 0.92
C ILE A 18 -1.46 -3.25 1.23
N ALA A 19 -1.01 -2.13 1.80
CA ALA A 19 0.38 -1.79 2.13
C ALA A 19 1.35 -1.75 0.92
N GLY A 20 0.85 -1.68 -0.31
CA GLY A 20 1.70 -1.68 -1.51
C GLY A 20 1.10 -0.97 -2.72
N CYS A 21 1.82 -1.03 -3.83
CA CYS A 21 1.35 -0.59 -5.14
C CYS A 21 1.84 -1.54 -6.24
N GLY A 22 1.23 -1.41 -7.42
CA GLY A 22 1.66 -2.11 -8.63
C GLY A 22 3.10 -1.80 -9.04
N LYS A 23 3.65 -2.68 -9.88
CA LYS A 23 4.90 -2.38 -10.58
C LYS A 23 4.64 -1.34 -11.68
N PHE A 24 5.66 -0.54 -11.97
CA PHE A 24 5.57 0.50 -12.98
C PHE A 24 5.94 -0.08 -14.36
N PHE A 25 5.12 -1.01 -14.87
CA PHE A 25 5.41 -1.68 -16.14
C PHE A 25 5.39 -0.70 -17.32
N GLU A 26 4.37 0.16 -17.39
CA GLU A 26 4.16 1.13 -18.46
C GLU A 26 3.95 2.56 -17.91
N GLY A 27 4.50 2.86 -16.73
CA GLY A 27 4.27 4.13 -16.06
C GLY A 27 5.49 4.70 -15.33
N THR A 28 5.37 5.95 -14.89
CA THR A 28 6.42 6.67 -14.15
C THR A 28 6.10 6.78 -12.66
N ALA A 29 7.11 7.11 -11.85
CA ALA A 29 6.92 7.40 -10.43
C ALA A 29 5.99 8.60 -10.20
N GLU A 30 6.03 9.60 -11.09
CA GLU A 30 5.14 10.76 -11.07
C GLU A 30 3.68 10.36 -11.32
N GLN A 31 3.43 9.47 -12.29
CA GLN A 31 2.09 8.95 -12.55
C GLN A 31 1.57 8.13 -11.36
N MET A 32 2.42 7.31 -10.74
CA MET A 32 2.03 6.56 -9.53
C MET A 32 1.77 7.50 -8.35
N TYR A 33 2.57 8.54 -8.19
CA TYR A 33 2.36 9.57 -7.18
C TYR A 33 1.01 10.27 -7.38
N SER A 34 0.72 10.74 -8.60
CA SER A 34 -0.57 11.37 -8.91
C SER A 34 -1.74 10.40 -8.68
N ALA A 35 -1.58 9.12 -9.01
CA ALA A 35 -2.61 8.11 -8.74
C ALA A 35 -2.83 7.89 -7.24
N LEU A 36 -1.78 7.54 -6.49
CA LEU A 36 -1.92 7.13 -5.10
C LEU A 36 -2.11 8.29 -4.14
N VAL A 37 -1.34 9.36 -4.28
CA VAL A 37 -1.29 10.45 -3.31
C VAL A 37 -2.34 11.51 -3.64
N GLU A 38 -2.41 11.96 -4.89
CA GLU A 38 -3.32 13.05 -5.26
C GLU A 38 -4.76 12.56 -5.47
N LYS A 39 -4.95 11.49 -6.26
CA LYS A 39 -6.30 11.00 -6.60
C LYS A 39 -6.86 10.12 -5.49
N LEU A 40 -6.19 9.00 -5.17
CA LEU A 40 -6.71 8.06 -4.16
C LEU A 40 -6.56 8.61 -2.74
N GLY A 41 -5.45 9.28 -2.43
CA GLY A 41 -5.25 9.94 -1.15
C GLY A 41 -6.24 11.09 -0.88
N GLY A 42 -6.82 11.69 -1.92
CA GLY A 42 -7.87 12.69 -1.82
C GLY A 42 -9.28 12.15 -1.53
N LEU A 43 -9.47 10.83 -1.57
CA LEU A 43 -10.77 10.20 -1.26
C LEU A 43 -11.05 10.22 0.26
N PRO A 44 -12.33 10.09 0.68
CA PRO A 44 -12.69 9.93 2.09
C PRO A 44 -11.94 8.78 2.75
N ASP A 45 -11.50 8.97 4.00
CA ASP A 45 -10.69 7.98 4.70
C ASP A 45 -11.41 6.64 4.91
N ASN A 46 -12.74 6.64 4.98
CA ASN A 46 -13.55 5.42 5.10
C ASN A 46 -13.80 4.70 3.75
N THR A 47 -13.27 5.23 2.64
CA THR A 47 -13.33 4.57 1.32
C THR A 47 -12.64 3.22 1.41
N ARG A 48 -13.39 2.15 1.11
CA ARG A 48 -12.87 0.78 1.17
C ARG A 48 -11.98 0.46 -0.04
N VAL A 49 -10.88 -0.23 0.22
CA VAL A 49 -9.93 -0.69 -0.79
C VAL A 49 -10.07 -2.20 -0.94
N PHE A 50 -10.35 -2.64 -2.18
CA PHE A 50 -10.42 -4.05 -2.57
C PHE A 50 -9.40 -4.27 -3.69
N CYS A 51 -8.34 -5.02 -3.41
CA CYS A 51 -7.31 -5.36 -4.39
C CYS A 51 -7.44 -6.81 -4.88
N GLY A 52 -6.99 -7.08 -6.11
CA GLY A 52 -7.16 -8.38 -6.77
C GLY A 52 -6.22 -9.49 -6.29
N HIS A 53 -5.18 -9.14 -5.50
CA HIS A 53 -4.13 -10.06 -5.09
C HIS A 53 -3.88 -10.04 -3.58
N GLU A 54 -3.68 -11.22 -3.00
CA GLU A 54 -3.37 -11.41 -1.57
C GLU A 54 -1.86 -11.24 -1.31
N TYR A 55 -1.36 -10.01 -1.50
CA TYR A 55 0.04 -9.63 -1.28
C TYR A 55 0.31 -8.91 0.05
N THR A 56 -0.71 -8.77 0.89
CA THR A 56 -0.69 -7.95 2.10
C THR A 56 0.49 -8.24 3.02
N LEU A 57 0.75 -9.50 3.36
CA LEU A 57 1.88 -9.84 4.26
C LEU A 57 3.24 -9.52 3.63
N GLN A 58 3.42 -9.78 2.33
CA GLN A 58 4.68 -9.44 1.64
C GLN A 58 4.88 -7.93 1.54
N ASN A 59 3.80 -7.20 1.27
CA ASN A 59 3.81 -5.74 1.24
C ASN A 59 4.14 -5.15 2.61
N LEU A 60 3.54 -5.67 3.68
CA LEU A 60 3.80 -5.23 5.05
C LEU A 60 5.23 -5.55 5.52
N LYS A 61 5.82 -6.67 5.09
CA LYS A 61 7.25 -6.95 5.34
C LYS A 61 8.14 -5.86 4.74
N PHE A 62 7.85 -5.43 3.51
CA PHE A 62 8.57 -4.32 2.88
C PHE A 62 8.29 -2.99 3.59
N ALA A 63 7.03 -2.70 3.93
CA ALA A 63 6.68 -1.50 4.68
C ALA A 63 7.45 -1.43 6.02
N ARG A 64 7.58 -2.55 6.73
CA ARG A 64 8.33 -2.65 8.00
C ARG A 64 9.84 -2.47 7.84
N HIS A 65 10.37 -2.79 6.67
CA HIS A 65 11.76 -2.53 6.31
C HIS A 65 12.00 -1.03 6.07
N VAL A 66 11.08 -0.35 5.38
CA VAL A 66 11.12 1.10 5.11
C VAL A 66 10.92 1.92 6.39
N GLU A 67 9.90 1.59 7.19
CA GLU A 67 9.54 2.34 8.40
C GLU A 67 9.59 1.41 9.61
N LYS A 68 10.78 1.27 10.21
CA LYS A 68 10.98 0.28 11.27
C LYS A 68 10.17 0.57 12.54
N ASP A 69 9.93 1.81 12.88
CA ASP A 69 9.31 2.13 14.17
C ASP A 69 7.80 2.44 14.06
N ASN A 70 7.23 2.32 12.85
CA ASN A 70 5.81 2.57 12.60
C ASN A 70 4.94 1.44 13.18
N GLN A 71 4.26 1.76 14.28
CA GLN A 71 3.41 0.83 15.02
C GLN A 71 2.17 0.39 14.24
N GLU A 72 1.67 1.20 13.30
CA GLU A 72 0.51 0.84 12.49
C GLU A 72 0.84 -0.30 11.52
N ILE A 73 2.09 -0.38 11.04
CA ILE A 73 2.58 -1.52 10.25
C ILE A 73 2.58 -2.79 11.11
N LEU A 74 3.09 -2.73 12.34
CA LEU A 74 3.14 -3.88 13.25
C LEU A 74 1.74 -4.42 13.57
N LYS A 75 0.80 -3.53 13.95
CA LYS A 75 -0.59 -3.90 14.19
C LYS A 75 -1.23 -4.54 12.96
N LYS A 76 -0.97 -3.99 11.76
CA LYS A 76 -1.52 -4.54 10.52
C LYS A 76 -0.91 -5.89 10.16
N ILE A 77 0.37 -6.14 10.46
CA ILE A 77 1.01 -7.46 10.32
C ILE A 77 0.33 -8.49 11.21
N GLU A 78 0.11 -8.17 12.49
CA GLU A 78 -0.57 -9.05 13.44
C GLU A 78 -1.97 -9.41 12.96
N HIS A 79 -2.78 -8.41 12.62
CA HIS A 79 -4.13 -8.62 12.10
C HIS A 79 -4.12 -9.44 10.79
N ALA A 80 -3.21 -9.16 9.86
CA ALA A 80 -3.11 -9.93 8.62
C ALA A 80 -2.74 -11.40 8.89
N ASN A 81 -1.82 -11.67 9.82
CA ASN A 81 -1.47 -13.04 10.20
C ASN A 81 -2.66 -13.78 10.82
N GLU A 82 -3.44 -13.15 11.69
CA GLU A 82 -4.65 -13.74 12.28
C GLU A 82 -5.66 -14.17 11.20
N LEU A 83 -5.92 -13.30 10.22
CA LEU A 83 -6.81 -13.61 9.10
C LEU A 83 -6.27 -14.75 8.25
N ARG A 84 -4.99 -14.70 7.88
CA ARG A 84 -4.36 -15.72 7.03
C ARG A 84 -4.27 -17.08 7.71
N ASN A 85 -4.02 -17.13 9.02
CA ASN A 85 -4.04 -18.37 9.80
C ASN A 85 -5.43 -19.03 9.82
N LYS A 86 -6.50 -18.23 9.62
CA LYS A 86 -7.89 -18.70 9.48
C LYS A 86 -8.30 -18.91 8.02
N ASN A 87 -7.37 -18.83 7.06
CA ASN A 87 -7.63 -18.85 5.62
C ASN A 87 -8.62 -17.76 5.14
N LEU A 88 -8.72 -16.64 5.86
CA LEU A 88 -9.54 -15.50 5.47
C LEU A 88 -8.74 -14.52 4.59
N PRO A 89 -9.41 -13.79 3.67
CA PRO A 89 -8.77 -12.72 2.91
C PRO A 89 -8.43 -11.53 3.82
N THR A 90 -7.38 -10.79 3.47
CA THR A 90 -6.99 -9.57 4.21
C THR A 90 -7.69 -8.29 3.74
N VAL A 91 -8.40 -8.39 2.62
CA VAL A 91 -9.30 -7.33 2.14
C VAL A 91 -10.62 -7.30 2.93
N PRO A 92 -11.26 -6.12 3.04
CA PRO A 92 -10.78 -4.81 2.59
C PRO A 92 -9.83 -4.13 3.58
N SER A 93 -9.13 -3.10 3.10
CA SER A 93 -8.64 -2.00 3.95
C SER A 93 -9.43 -0.71 3.66
N THR A 94 -8.98 0.43 4.17
CA THR A 94 -9.51 1.75 3.85
C THR A 94 -8.42 2.72 3.39
N ILE A 95 -8.77 3.79 2.67
CA ILE A 95 -7.81 4.84 2.29
C ILE A 95 -7.13 5.45 3.53
N GLY A 96 -7.87 5.66 4.61
CA GLY A 96 -7.33 6.14 5.88
C GLY A 96 -6.33 5.17 6.52
N ASP A 97 -6.53 3.87 6.36
CA ASP A 97 -5.57 2.86 6.81
C ASP A 97 -4.29 2.87 5.96
N GLU A 98 -4.42 2.92 4.63
CA GLU A 98 -3.26 2.92 3.73
C GLU A 98 -2.35 4.14 3.96
N LYS A 99 -2.90 5.32 4.27
CA LYS A 99 -2.12 6.51 4.65
C LYS A 99 -1.24 6.30 5.90
N LYS A 100 -1.55 5.31 6.75
CA LYS A 100 -0.83 5.04 8.01
C LYS A 100 0.34 4.07 7.83
N TYR A 101 0.24 3.10 6.93
CA TYR A 101 1.22 2.01 6.83
C TYR A 101 1.73 1.72 5.41
N ASN A 102 1.12 2.28 4.35
CA ASN A 102 1.54 2.01 2.98
C ASN A 102 2.67 2.98 2.59
N PRO A 103 3.91 2.50 2.40
CA PRO A 103 5.05 3.38 2.16
C PRO A 103 4.88 4.23 0.89
N PHE A 104 4.14 3.73 -0.11
CA PHE A 104 3.88 4.45 -1.35
C PHE A 104 2.85 5.58 -1.20
N MET A 105 1.94 5.49 -0.22
CA MET A 105 1.03 6.60 0.13
C MET A 105 1.67 7.56 1.14
N ARG A 106 2.88 7.26 1.62
CA ARG A 106 3.60 7.98 2.67
C ARG A 106 4.91 8.60 2.19
N VAL A 107 5.12 8.72 0.87
CA VAL A 107 6.35 9.26 0.27
C VAL A 107 6.63 10.74 0.60
N MET A 108 5.69 11.44 1.21
CA MET A 108 5.87 12.80 1.77
C MET A 108 6.32 12.80 3.24
N MET A 109 6.30 11.65 3.91
CA MET A 109 6.67 11.55 5.32
C MET A 109 8.20 11.52 5.46
N GLY A 110 8.72 12.26 6.44
CA GLY A 110 10.16 12.41 6.66
C GLY A 110 10.87 11.08 6.90
N GLU A 111 10.20 10.11 7.52
CA GLU A 111 10.74 8.78 7.80
C GLU A 111 10.96 7.97 6.51
N VAL A 112 10.00 7.99 5.59
CA VAL A 112 10.10 7.30 4.28
C VAL A 112 11.15 7.97 3.40
N GLN A 113 11.17 9.31 3.41
CA GLN A 113 12.17 10.11 2.70
C GLN A 113 13.59 9.87 3.24
N SER A 114 13.74 9.75 4.55
CA SER A 114 15.01 9.41 5.21
C SER A 114 15.49 8.02 4.81
N HIS A 115 14.60 7.03 4.79
CA HIS A 115 14.92 5.68 4.29
C HIS A 115 15.38 5.71 2.83
N ALA A 116 14.66 6.45 1.98
CA ALA A 116 15.00 6.60 0.56
C ALA A 116 16.22 7.50 0.29
N SER A 117 16.76 8.17 1.32
CA SER A 117 17.81 9.19 1.20
C SER A 117 17.46 10.31 0.20
N CYS A 118 16.18 10.70 0.15
CA CYS A 118 15.68 11.71 -0.78
C CYS A 118 14.55 12.52 -0.14
N SER A 119 14.51 13.84 -0.37
CA SER A 119 13.46 14.74 0.14
C SER A 119 12.33 15.01 -0.86
N ASP A 120 12.49 14.62 -2.12
CA ASP A 120 11.46 14.78 -3.14
C ASP A 120 10.51 13.58 -3.15
N PRO A 121 9.18 13.76 -3.06
CA PRO A 121 8.23 12.66 -3.00
C PRO A 121 8.22 11.74 -4.24
N ILE A 122 8.45 12.29 -5.44
CA ILE A 122 8.44 11.53 -6.69
C ILE A 122 9.72 10.67 -6.79
N ALA A 123 10.86 11.24 -6.45
CA ALA A 123 12.12 10.50 -6.37
C ALA A 123 12.10 9.46 -5.25
N THR A 124 11.48 9.77 -4.11
CA THR A 124 11.22 8.81 -3.03
C THR A 124 10.38 7.64 -3.53
N MET A 125 9.26 7.92 -4.20
CA MET A 125 8.39 6.90 -4.83
C MET A 125 9.18 6.00 -5.78
N GLN A 126 10.02 6.57 -6.65
CA GLN A 126 10.87 5.81 -7.57
C GLN A 126 11.87 4.92 -6.84
N SER A 127 12.54 5.47 -5.82
CA SER A 127 13.56 4.78 -5.04
C SER A 127 12.99 3.56 -4.34
N ILE A 128 11.92 3.74 -3.54
CA ILE A 128 11.32 2.63 -2.78
C ILE A 128 10.63 1.61 -3.69
N ARG A 129 10.14 2.02 -4.87
CA ARG A 129 9.58 1.08 -5.85
C ARG A 129 10.66 0.16 -6.40
N LYS A 130 11.80 0.73 -6.81
CA LYS A 130 12.96 -0.01 -7.31
C LYS A 130 13.52 -0.95 -6.23
N GLU A 131 13.53 -0.49 -4.98
CA GLU A 131 13.93 -1.34 -3.85
C GLU A 131 12.95 -2.51 -3.67
N LYS A 132 11.64 -2.26 -3.63
CA LYS A 132 10.62 -3.31 -3.47
C LYS A 132 10.65 -4.33 -4.60
N ASP A 133 10.99 -3.94 -5.82
CA ASP A 133 11.09 -4.86 -6.96
C ASP A 133 12.21 -5.90 -6.81
N ASN A 134 13.22 -5.59 -6.00
CA ASN A 134 14.35 -6.47 -5.69
C ASN A 134 14.30 -7.05 -4.28
N PHE A 135 13.32 -6.63 -3.46
CA PHE A 135 13.20 -7.01 -2.07
C PHE A 135 12.84 -8.50 -1.92
N ARG A 136 13.68 -9.23 -1.20
CA ARG A 136 13.45 -10.63 -0.80
C ARG A 136 13.32 -10.66 0.71
N ALA A 137 12.23 -11.24 1.20
CA ALA A 137 11.78 -11.15 2.58
C ALA A 137 11.55 -12.53 3.21
#